data_AF-K1RX53-F1
#
_entry.id   AF-K1RX53-F1
#
_cell.length_a   1.000
_cell.length_b   1.000
_cell.length_c   1.000
_cell.angle_alpha   90.00
_cell.angle_beta   90.00
_cell.angle_gamma   90.00
#
_symmetry.space_group_name_H-M   'P 1'
#
loop_
_entity.id
_entity.type
_entity.pdbx_description
1 polymer ?
#
loop_
_entity_poly.entity_id
_entity_poly.type
_entity_poly.pdbx_seq_one_letter_code
_entity_poly.pdbx_strand_id
1 'polypeptide(L)'
;MEMHLEDAAAFIPYGCMVDEFQHIVYEHPELTPAERKQAWSRLEREYKPHLDYEGDPFFGQGGFWQKQLHIYDYPLYYIDYCLAQTCALQYKVKMDADFTEAWKSYLKLCRLSASDFYTNMIKEVGLDSPFEPGCVKNIVEKLEKYVK
;
A
#
# COMPACT_ATOMS: atom_id res chain seq x y z
N MET A 1 -13.15 14.89 0.73
CA MET A 1 -13.10 13.71 1.62
C MET A 1 -13.20 12.43 0.80
N GLU A 2 -14.16 12.32 -0.13
CA GLU A 2 -14.25 11.18 -1.09
C GLU A 2 -12.94 10.99 -1.87
N MET A 3 -12.44 12.05 -2.53
CA MET A 3 -11.14 12.04 -3.23
C MET A 3 -9.96 11.51 -2.40
N HIS A 4 -9.88 11.86 -1.10
CA HIS A 4 -8.78 11.39 -0.26
C HIS A 4 -8.90 9.89 0.07
N LEU A 5 -10.12 9.37 0.24
CA LEU A 5 -10.33 7.94 0.49
C LEU A 5 -10.05 7.13 -0.78
N GLU A 6 -10.50 7.63 -1.94
CA GLU A 6 -10.25 7.01 -3.24
C GLU A 6 -8.74 6.95 -3.53
N ASP A 7 -8.02 8.06 -3.37
CA ASP A 7 -6.56 8.10 -3.54
C ASP A 7 -5.86 7.13 -2.58
N ALA A 8 -6.27 7.10 -1.31
CA ALA A 8 -5.77 6.18 -0.30
C ALA A 8 -5.98 4.70 -0.67
N ALA A 9 -7.14 4.36 -1.25
CA ALA A 9 -7.44 3.00 -1.69
C ALA A 9 -6.67 2.64 -2.97
N ALA A 10 -6.63 3.55 -3.95
CA ALA A 10 -5.91 3.38 -5.22
C ALA A 10 -4.39 3.29 -5.02
N PHE A 11 -3.87 3.87 -3.94
CA PHE A 11 -2.47 3.76 -3.57
C PHE A 11 -2.04 2.31 -3.23
N ILE A 12 -2.91 1.50 -2.60
CA ILE A 12 -2.53 0.15 -2.14
C ILE A 12 -2.05 -0.74 -3.32
N PRO A 13 -2.80 -0.88 -4.43
CA PRO A 13 -2.31 -1.61 -5.61
C PRO A 13 -0.97 -1.09 -6.13
N TYR A 14 -0.79 0.23 -6.21
CA TYR A 14 0.48 0.82 -6.65
C TYR A 14 1.64 0.51 -5.72
N GLY A 15 1.41 0.54 -4.41
CA GLY A 15 2.44 0.22 -3.43
C GLY A 15 2.86 -1.25 -3.46
N CYS A 16 1.90 -2.18 -3.58
CA CYS A 16 2.18 -3.60 -3.79
C CYS A 16 2.95 -3.84 -5.09
N MET A 17 2.59 -3.15 -6.17
CA MET A 17 3.28 -3.22 -7.46
C MET A 17 4.76 -2.80 -7.37
N VAL A 18 5.06 -1.75 -6.60
CA VAL A 18 6.44 -1.28 -6.35
C VAL A 18 7.22 -2.30 -5.53
N ASP A 19 6.59 -2.93 -4.54
CA ASP A 19 7.20 -3.97 -3.72
C ASP A 19 7.56 -5.22 -4.55
N GLU A 20 6.58 -5.73 -5.32
CA GLU A 20 6.77 -6.88 -6.21
C GLU A 20 7.86 -6.60 -7.27
N PHE A 21 7.91 -5.38 -7.81
CA PHE A 21 8.97 -4.97 -8.72
C PHE A 21 10.35 -5.08 -8.07
N GLN A 22 10.50 -4.63 -6.82
CA GLN A 22 11.77 -4.73 -6.12
C GLN A 22 12.16 -6.19 -5.85
N HIS A 23 11.20 -7.04 -5.46
CA HIS A 23 11.42 -8.47 -5.33
C HIS A 23 11.98 -9.09 -6.62
N ILE A 24 11.35 -8.82 -7.78
CA ILE A 24 11.84 -9.31 -9.09
C ILE A 24 13.28 -8.84 -9.35
N VAL A 25 13.59 -7.57 -9.08
CA VAL A 25 14.94 -7.01 -9.33
C VAL A 25 15.99 -7.65 -8.41
N TYR A 26 15.66 -7.89 -7.14
CA TYR A 26 16.58 -8.48 -6.17
C TYR A 26 16.73 -10.01 -6.33
N GLU A 27 15.69 -10.70 -6.79
CA GLU A 27 15.74 -12.14 -7.11
C GLU A 27 16.48 -12.40 -8.43
N HIS A 28 16.50 -11.43 -9.36
CA HIS A 28 17.16 -11.52 -10.66
C HIS A 28 18.17 -10.36 -10.86
N PRO A 29 19.31 -10.36 -10.15
CA PRO A 29 20.30 -9.29 -10.21
C PRO A 29 20.91 -9.09 -11.61
N GLU A 30 20.86 -10.12 -12.46
CA GLU A 30 21.35 -10.14 -13.84
C GLU A 30 20.50 -9.31 -14.82
N LEU A 31 19.28 -8.92 -14.45
CA LEU A 31 18.39 -8.18 -15.33
C LEU A 31 19.06 -6.90 -15.81
N THR A 32 19.08 -6.73 -17.13
CA THR A 32 19.50 -5.50 -17.79
C THR A 32 18.53 -4.35 -17.47
N PRO A 33 18.96 -3.09 -17.61
CA PRO A 33 18.06 -1.94 -17.44
C PRO A 33 16.78 -2.02 -18.30
N ALA A 34 16.87 -2.61 -19.50
CA ALA A 34 15.73 -2.81 -20.39
C ALA A 34 14.76 -3.87 -19.86
N GLU A 35 15.27 -4.99 -19.33
CA GLU A 35 14.43 -6.04 -18.76
C GLU A 35 13.75 -5.59 -17.47
N ARG A 36 14.40 -4.75 -16.65
CA ARG A 36 13.75 -4.14 -15.47
C ARG A 36 12.57 -3.25 -15.88
N LYS A 37 12.72 -2.44 -16.94
CA LYS A 37 11.63 -1.66 -17.51
C LYS A 37 10.48 -2.54 -18.03
N GLN A 38 10.80 -3.67 -18.66
CA GLN A 38 9.79 -4.64 -19.11
C GLN A 38 9.05 -5.29 -17.94
N ALA A 39 9.75 -5.66 -16.87
CA ALA A 39 9.14 -6.20 -15.65
C ALA A 39 8.16 -5.19 -15.04
N TRP A 40 8.57 -3.92 -14.92
CA TRP A 40 7.68 -2.85 -14.47
C TRP A 40 6.45 -2.68 -15.37
N SER A 41 6.65 -2.63 -16.70
CA SER A 41 5.54 -2.48 -17.65
C SER A 41 4.52 -3.62 -17.56
N ARG A 42 4.98 -4.85 -17.30
CA ARG A 42 4.10 -6.00 -17.04
C ARG A 42 3.26 -5.78 -15.78
N LEU A 43 3.91 -5.41 -14.67
CA LEU A 43 3.24 -5.16 -13.40
C LEU A 43 2.24 -4.00 -13.48
N GLU A 44 2.54 -2.95 -14.24
CA GLU A 44 1.59 -1.85 -14.44
C GLU A 44 0.29 -2.31 -15.10
N ARG A 45 0.35 -3.25 -16.04
CA ARG A 45 -0.85 -3.80 -16.67
C ARG A 45 -1.69 -4.66 -15.72
N GLU A 46 -1.04 -5.25 -14.72
CA GLU A 46 -1.71 -6.08 -13.71
C GLU A 46 -2.37 -5.23 -12.62
N TYR A 47 -1.62 -4.31 -12.02
CA TYR A 47 -2.09 -3.51 -10.88
C TYR A 47 -2.81 -2.22 -11.29
N LYS A 48 -2.54 -1.70 -12.50
CA LYS A 48 -3.13 -0.46 -13.04
C LYS A 48 -3.60 -0.66 -14.50
N PRO A 49 -4.51 -1.62 -14.79
CA PRO A 49 -4.94 -1.95 -16.15
C PRO A 49 -5.62 -0.79 -16.90
N HIS A 50 -6.07 0.23 -16.18
CA HIS A 50 -6.69 1.44 -16.72
C HIS A 50 -5.67 2.52 -17.15
N LEU A 51 -4.38 2.34 -16.84
CA LEU A 51 -3.36 3.35 -17.12
C LEU A 51 -3.02 3.38 -18.61
N ASP A 52 -3.16 4.55 -19.22
CA ASP A 52 -2.73 4.84 -20.58
C ASP A 52 -1.71 5.98 -20.57
N TYR A 53 -0.58 5.77 -21.24
CA TYR A 53 0.49 6.75 -21.37
C TYR A 53 0.43 7.54 -22.68
N GLU A 54 -0.61 7.33 -23.51
CA GLU A 54 -0.81 8.03 -24.78
C GLU A 54 0.41 7.95 -25.72
N GLY A 55 1.16 6.85 -25.63
CA GLY A 55 2.38 6.62 -26.41
C GLY A 55 3.63 7.33 -25.91
N ASP A 56 3.66 7.84 -24.67
CA ASP A 56 4.87 8.44 -24.09
C ASP A 56 6.06 7.46 -24.20
N PRO A 57 7.18 7.88 -24.83
CA PRO A 57 8.27 6.97 -25.16
C PRO A 57 9.09 6.52 -23.94
N PHE A 58 8.98 7.19 -22.79
CA PHE A 58 9.73 6.85 -21.59
C PHE A 58 8.87 6.09 -20.59
N PHE A 59 7.72 6.65 -20.20
CA PHE A 59 6.80 6.04 -19.25
C PHE A 59 6.05 4.87 -19.88
N GLY A 60 5.63 4.98 -21.14
CA GLY A 60 5.00 3.89 -21.88
C GLY A 60 5.91 2.67 -22.09
N GLN A 61 7.22 2.85 -21.94
CA GLN A 61 8.22 1.77 -21.95
C GLN A 61 8.64 1.33 -20.55
N GLY A 62 7.83 1.59 -19.52
CA GLY A 62 8.07 1.13 -18.15
C GLY A 62 9.12 1.94 -17.38
N GLY A 63 9.28 3.22 -17.70
CA GLY A 63 10.20 4.14 -17.01
C GLY A 63 9.64 4.77 -15.73
N PHE A 64 8.35 4.60 -15.42
CA PHE A 64 7.69 5.37 -14.36
C PHE A 64 8.28 5.17 -12.96
N TRP A 65 8.71 3.94 -12.63
CA TRP A 65 9.34 3.65 -11.34
C TRP A 65 10.58 4.48 -11.05
N GLN A 66 11.26 5.00 -12.08
CA GLN A 66 12.49 5.76 -11.90
C GLN A 66 12.27 7.11 -11.20
N LYS A 67 11.01 7.59 -11.12
CA LYS A 67 10.67 8.77 -10.33
C LYS A 67 10.47 8.46 -8.83
N GLN A 68 10.41 7.18 -8.47
CA GLN A 68 10.12 6.72 -7.12
C GLN A 68 11.42 6.60 -6.32
N LEU A 69 11.78 7.68 -5.61
CA LEU A 69 13.02 7.80 -4.83
C LEU A 69 13.28 6.58 -3.92
N HIS A 70 12.23 6.06 -3.28
CA HIS A 70 12.32 4.95 -2.33
C HIS A 70 12.97 3.68 -2.92
N ILE A 71 12.81 3.42 -4.22
CA ILE A 71 13.44 2.27 -4.88
C ILE A 71 14.98 2.40 -4.88
N TYR A 72 15.49 3.63 -4.88
CA TYR A 72 16.93 3.90 -4.90
C TYR A 72 17.51 4.01 -3.48
N ASP A 73 16.80 4.69 -2.58
CA ASP A 73 17.35 5.07 -1.27
C ASP A 73 16.96 4.12 -0.14
N TYR A 74 15.79 3.47 -0.22
CA TYR A 74 15.18 2.69 0.86
C TYR A 74 14.57 1.39 0.31
N PRO A 75 15.40 0.44 -0.12
CA PRO A 75 14.89 -0.75 -0.78
C PRO A 75 13.94 -1.56 0.12
N LEU A 76 12.88 -2.09 -0.49
CA LEU A 76 11.81 -2.87 0.16
C LEU A 76 10.97 -2.12 1.22
N TYR A 77 11.17 -0.82 1.40
CA TYR A 77 10.39 -0.02 2.36
C TYR A 77 8.97 0.35 1.88
N TYR A 78 8.68 0.17 0.59
CA TYR A 78 7.44 0.72 0.02
C TYR A 78 6.17 -0.04 0.46
N ILE A 79 6.31 -1.33 0.79
CA ILE A 79 5.20 -2.15 1.27
C ILE A 79 4.68 -1.68 2.64
N ASP A 80 5.53 -1.07 3.45
CA ASP A 80 5.17 -0.52 4.76
C ASP A 80 4.03 0.50 4.65
N TYR A 81 3.99 1.30 3.58
CA TYR A 81 2.88 2.22 3.33
C TYR A 81 1.56 1.47 3.11
N CYS A 82 1.56 0.33 2.43
CA CYS A 82 0.34 -0.46 2.21
C CYS A 82 -0.15 -1.11 3.51
N LEU A 83 0.78 -1.62 4.32
CA LEU A 83 0.47 -2.19 5.64
C LEU A 83 -0.10 -1.12 6.58
N ALA A 84 0.55 0.04 6.63
CA ALA A 84 0.09 1.18 7.43
C ALA A 84 -1.24 1.75 6.93
N GLN A 85 -1.43 1.87 5.60
CA GLN A 85 -2.68 2.31 5.00
C GLN A 85 -3.84 1.37 5.35
N THR A 86 -3.60 0.06 5.35
CA THR A 86 -4.59 -0.94 5.79
C THR A 86 -5.01 -0.69 7.25
N CYS A 87 -4.05 -0.40 8.15
CA CYS A 87 -4.37 -0.03 9.54
C CYS A 87 -5.11 1.31 9.63
N ALA A 88 -4.75 2.31 8.83
CA ALA A 88 -5.40 3.61 8.81
C ALA A 88 -6.87 3.51 8.35
N LEU A 89 -7.16 2.67 7.35
CA LEU A 89 -8.52 2.42 6.90
C LEU A 89 -9.36 1.69 7.97
N GLN A 90 -8.77 0.77 8.74
CA GLN A 90 -9.43 0.20 9.92
C GLN A 90 -9.75 1.26 10.97
N TYR A 91 -8.84 2.21 11.22
CA TYR A 91 -9.13 3.33 12.12
C TYR A 91 -10.25 4.22 11.58
N LYS A 92 -10.32 4.48 10.27
CA LYS A 92 -11.44 5.21 9.67
C LYS A 92 -12.78 4.50 9.96
N VAL A 93 -12.83 3.19 9.77
CA VAL A 93 -13.99 2.36 10.12
C VAL A 93 -14.33 2.48 11.61
N LYS A 94 -13.34 2.36 12.50
CA LYS A 94 -13.55 2.47 13.96
C LYS A 94 -14.04 3.87 14.36
N MET A 95 -13.46 4.92 13.78
CA MET A 95 -13.83 6.31 14.07
C MET A 95 -15.26 6.63 13.63
N ASP A 96 -15.72 6.06 12.50
CA ASP A 96 -17.10 6.21 12.04
C ASP A 96 -18.11 5.51 12.96
N ALA A 97 -17.69 4.44 13.66
CA ALA A 97 -18.53 3.71 14.60
C ALA A 97 -18.52 4.35 16.00
N ASP A 98 -17.35 4.65 16.54
CA ASP A 98 -17.14 5.34 17.81
C ASP A 98 -15.80 6.08 17.80
N PHE A 99 -15.87 7.40 17.61
CA PHE A 99 -14.70 8.26 17.58
C PHE A 99 -13.88 8.22 18.88
N THR A 100 -14.55 8.15 20.04
CA THR A 100 -13.88 8.26 21.34
C THR A 100 -13.07 7.01 21.63
N GLU A 101 -13.64 5.84 21.38
CA GLU A 101 -12.93 4.57 21.54
C GLU A 101 -11.82 4.40 20.49
N ALA A 102 -12.06 4.79 19.23
CA ALA A 102 -11.03 4.78 18.20
C ALA A 102 -9.83 5.68 18.56
N TRP A 103 -10.08 6.88 19.10
CA TRP A 103 -9.02 7.79 19.51
C TRP A 103 -8.22 7.26 20.71
N LYS A 104 -8.88 6.65 21.71
CA LYS A 104 -8.18 6.00 22.83
C LYS A 104 -7.29 4.85 22.33
N SER A 105 -7.80 4.03 21.42
CA SER A 105 -7.06 2.94 20.76
C SER A 105 -5.83 3.48 20.01
N TYR A 106 -5.99 4.53 19.20
CA TYR A 106 -4.90 5.18 18.47
C TYR A 106 -3.83 5.75 19.41
N LEU A 107 -4.23 6.48 20.47
CA LEU A 107 -3.28 7.00 21.46
C LEU A 107 -2.55 5.88 22.21
N LYS A 108 -3.21 4.74 22.46
CA LYS A 108 -2.56 3.56 23.01
C LYS A 108 -1.48 3.05 22.06
N LEU A 109 -1.76 2.95 20.76
CA LEU A 109 -0.79 2.54 19.74
C LEU A 109 0.45 3.45 19.73
N CYS A 110 0.25 4.78 19.76
CA CYS A 110 1.35 5.73 19.83
C CYS A 110 2.22 5.57 21.08
N ARG A 111 1.63 5.16 22.21
CA ARG A 111 2.34 4.96 23.48
C ARG A 111 3.11 3.64 23.53
N LEU A 112 2.64 2.60 22.83
CA LEU A 112 3.40 1.36 22.63
C LEU A 112 4.70 1.65 21.86
N SER A 113 4.64 2.53 20.85
CA SER A 113 5.82 2.93 20.07
C SER A 113 6.53 1.68 19.51
N ALA A 114 7.81 1.48 19.79
CA ALA A 114 8.59 0.30 19.39
C ALA A 114 8.76 -0.72 20.54
N SER A 115 7.78 -0.83 21.44
CA SER A 115 7.86 -1.75 22.58
C SER A 115 7.70 -3.23 22.23
N ASP A 116 7.11 -3.55 21.07
CA ASP A 116 6.89 -4.92 20.58
C ASP A 116 6.84 -4.94 19.04
N PHE A 117 6.68 -6.13 18.44
CA PHE A 117 6.52 -6.31 17.00
C PHE A 117 5.20 -5.76 16.49
N TYR A 118 5.22 -5.24 15.27
CA TYR A 118 4.07 -4.67 14.56
C TYR A 118 2.80 -5.52 14.68
N THR A 119 2.89 -6.81 14.37
CA THR A 119 1.74 -7.74 14.37
C THR A 119 1.10 -7.91 15.75
N ASN A 120 1.86 -7.78 16.83
CA ASN A 120 1.35 -7.86 18.19
C ASN A 120 0.70 -6.54 18.59
N MET A 121 1.38 -5.42 18.33
CA MET A 121 0.92 -4.09 18.73
C MET A 121 -0.41 -3.70 18.09
N ILE A 122 -0.60 -3.98 16.79
CA ILE A 122 -1.87 -3.67 16.10
C ILE A 122 -3.03 -4.47 16.69
N LYS A 123 -2.82 -5.74 17.05
CA LYS A 123 -3.82 -6.58 17.73
C LYS A 123 -4.15 -6.05 19.12
N GLU A 124 -3.14 -5.59 19.86
CA GLU A 124 -3.30 -5.07 21.23
C GLU A 124 -4.15 -3.79 21.31
N VAL A 125 -4.27 -3.05 20.20
CA VAL A 125 -5.12 -1.86 20.07
C VAL A 125 -6.44 -2.16 19.35
N GLY A 126 -6.70 -3.44 19.05
CA GLY A 126 -7.95 -3.89 18.45
C GLY A 126 -8.07 -3.59 16.96
N LEU A 127 -6.95 -3.66 16.23
CA LEU A 127 -6.93 -3.79 14.77
C LEU A 127 -6.67 -5.25 14.39
N ASP A 128 -7.19 -5.65 13.24
CA ASP A 128 -6.89 -6.93 12.61
C ASP A 128 -5.55 -6.86 11.89
N SER A 129 -4.83 -7.98 11.85
CA SER A 129 -3.56 -8.04 11.11
C SER A 129 -3.82 -7.94 9.61
N PRO A 130 -3.08 -7.12 8.85
CA PRO A 130 -3.22 -7.07 7.38
C PRO A 130 -2.85 -8.39 6.70
N PHE A 131 -2.16 -9.29 7.41
CA PHE A 131 -1.78 -10.62 6.92
C PHE A 131 -2.85 -11.69 7.19
N GLU A 132 -3.91 -11.36 7.94
CA GLU A 132 -4.96 -12.33 8.26
C GLU A 132 -6.04 -12.37 7.16
N PRO A 133 -6.52 -13.58 6.81
CA PRO A 133 -7.59 -13.73 5.82
C PRO A 133 -8.81 -12.89 6.18
N GLY A 134 -9.32 -12.14 5.20
CA GLY A 134 -10.52 -11.33 5.35
C GLY A 134 -10.29 -9.90 5.87
N CYS A 135 -9.10 -9.55 6.40
CA CYS A 135 -8.83 -8.20 6.90
C CYS A 135 -9.12 -7.11 5.84
N VAL A 136 -8.48 -7.20 4.66
CA VAL A 136 -8.67 -6.26 3.56
C VAL A 136 -10.12 -6.26 3.05
N LYS A 137 -10.72 -7.44 2.90
CA LYS A 137 -12.11 -7.60 2.43
C LYS A 137 -13.09 -6.86 3.37
N ASN A 138 -12.97 -7.07 4.67
CA ASN A 138 -13.85 -6.46 5.67
C ASN A 138 -13.73 -4.93 5.68
N ILE A 139 -12.54 -4.39 5.42
CA ILE A 139 -12.31 -2.94 5.31
C ILE A 139 -13.03 -2.39 4.07
N VAL A 140 -12.84 -3.04 2.91
CA VAL A 140 -13.47 -2.63 1.65
C VAL A 140 -14.99 -2.62 1.79
N GLU A 141 -15.60 -3.70 2.29
CA GLU A 141 -17.06 -3.81 2.46
C GLU A 141 -17.65 -2.66 3.32
N LYS A 142 -16.90 -2.14 4.29
CA LYS A 142 -17.36 -1.06 5.17
C LYS A 142 -17.17 0.33 4.57
N LEU A 143 -16.20 0.49 3.66
CA LEU A 143 -15.82 1.78 3.09
C LEU A 143 -16.33 1.99 1.66
N GLU A 144 -16.75 0.92 0.97
CA GLU A 144 -17.26 0.97 -0.41
C GLU A 144 -18.42 1.95 -0.57
N LYS A 145 -19.27 2.12 0.45
CA LYS A 145 -20.37 3.11 0.45
C LYS A 145 -19.93 4.58 0.26
N TYR A 146 -18.64 4.87 0.41
CA TYR A 146 -18.06 6.21 0.24
C TYR A 146 -17.39 6.42 -1.12
N VAL A 147 -17.27 5.37 -1.93
CA VAL A 147 -16.67 5.39 -3.27
C VAL A 147 -17.79 5.05 -4.26
N LYS A 148 -17.94 5.85 -5.32
CA LYS A 148 -19.02 5.68 -6.30
C LYS A 148 -18.55 4.95 -7.56
#